data_AF-A0A0F8Z0K8-F1
#
_entry.id   AF-A0A0F8Z0K8-F1
#
_cell.length_a   1.000
_cell.length_b   1.000
_cell.length_c   1.000
_cell.angle_alpha   90.00
_cell.angle_beta   90.00
_cell.angle_gamma   90.00
#
_symmetry.space_group_name_H-M   'P 1'
#
loop_
_entity.id
_entity.type
_entity.pdbx_description
1 polymer ?
#
loop_
_entity_poly.entity_id
_entity_poly.type
_entity_poly.pdbx_seq_one_letter_code
_entity_poly.pdbx_strand_id
1 'polypeptide(L)'
;MESGISESQLVYQAKEGCNRSFDALVELYKPFLGYKTKVYYLEGSDKGDVYQECLIGLHKAVRDFDLSKKCGFKTFARLCIDRHLVSSIKSANRDKHKILNWSKNLPDLESCYLIDHEADPYNILITREKLSILS
;
A
#
# COMPACT_ATOMS: atom_id res chain seq x y z
N MET A 1 36.47 8.24 11.40
CA MET A 1 35.27 9.10 11.53
C MET A 1 34.32 8.72 10.42
N GLU A 2 33.41 7.77 10.64
CA GLU A 2 32.33 7.53 9.67
C GLU A 2 31.19 8.48 9.99
N SER A 3 31.25 9.68 9.42
CA SER A 3 30.13 10.62 9.35
C SER A 3 29.16 10.12 8.28
N GLY A 4 28.42 9.06 8.61
CA GLY A 4 27.29 8.59 7.81
C GLY A 4 26.22 9.67 7.70
N ILE A 5 25.65 9.86 6.51
CA ILE A 5 24.57 10.81 6.27
C ILE A 5 23.37 10.44 7.15
N SER A 6 22.80 11.40 7.88
CA SER A 6 21.66 11.16 8.77
C SER A 6 20.35 10.91 8.00
N GLU A 7 19.39 10.20 8.61
CA GLU A 7 18.06 9.95 8.01
C GLU A 7 17.38 11.27 7.61
N SER A 8 17.40 12.29 8.48
CA SER A 8 16.82 13.60 8.18
C SER A 8 17.45 14.26 6.95
N GLN A 9 18.76 14.10 6.76
CA GLN A 9 19.46 14.66 5.61
C GLN A 9 19.18 13.88 4.31
N LEU A 10 19.05 12.55 4.40
CA LEU A 10 18.59 11.73 3.28
C LEU A 10 17.17 12.15 2.85
N VAL A 11 16.27 12.36 3.80
CA VAL A 11 14.89 12.80 3.54
C VAL A 11 14.87 14.16 2.87
N TYR A 12 15.63 15.13 3.39
CA TYR A 12 15.74 16.46 2.79
C TYR A 12 16.23 16.37 1.33
N GLN A 13 17.34 15.68 1.09
CA GLN A 13 17.90 15.54 -0.27
C GLN A 13 16.96 14.78 -1.21
N ALA A 14 16.30 13.72 -0.73
CA ALA A 14 15.34 12.97 -1.52
C ALA A 14 14.12 13.83 -1.89
N LYS A 15 13.68 14.71 -0.99
CA LYS A 15 12.60 15.67 -1.23
C LYS A 15 12.97 16.72 -2.29
N GLU A 16 14.25 17.10 -2.35
CA GLU A 16 14.82 17.94 -3.42
C GLU A 16 15.08 17.17 -4.74
N GLY A 17 14.70 15.90 -4.83
CA GLY A 17 14.81 15.09 -6.05
C GLY A 17 16.10 14.28 -6.18
N CYS A 18 16.90 14.14 -5.12
CA CYS A 18 18.08 13.27 -5.15
C CYS A 18 17.70 11.78 -5.09
N ASN A 19 17.73 11.12 -6.26
CA ASN A 19 17.44 9.68 -6.37
C ASN A 19 18.35 8.82 -5.49
N ARG A 20 19.66 9.15 -5.39
CA ARG A 20 20.59 8.38 -4.53
C ARG A 20 20.19 8.43 -3.06
N SER A 21 19.65 9.55 -2.60
CA SER A 21 19.20 9.70 -1.21
C SER A 21 17.88 8.95 -0.99
N PHE A 22 17.00 8.92 -2.01
CA PHE A 22 15.82 8.07 -1.98
C PHE A 22 16.18 6.58 -1.94
N ASP A 23 17.13 6.13 -2.77
CA ASP A 23 17.62 4.75 -2.79
C ASP A 23 18.23 4.35 -1.43
N ALA A 24 18.97 5.24 -0.79
CA ALA A 24 19.49 5.03 0.56
C ALA A 24 18.35 4.87 1.60
N LEU A 25 17.26 5.64 1.46
CA LEU A 25 16.06 5.44 2.29
C LEU A 25 15.39 4.11 1.96
N VAL A 26 15.29 3.71 0.69
CA VAL A 26 14.73 2.40 0.33
C VAL A 26 15.52 1.27 1.01
N GLU A 27 16.85 1.31 0.98
CA GLU A 27 17.69 0.32 1.67
C GLU A 27 17.50 0.37 3.20
N LEU A 28 17.37 1.55 3.80
CA LEU A 28 17.12 1.70 5.23
C LEU A 28 15.76 1.08 5.66
N TYR A 29 14.74 1.18 4.81
CA TYR A 29 13.39 0.66 5.09
C TYR A 29 13.13 -0.73 4.50
N LYS A 30 14.08 -1.30 3.77
CA LYS A 30 13.98 -2.61 3.10
C LYS A 30 13.49 -3.75 4.00
N PRO A 31 13.90 -3.88 5.28
CA PRO A 31 13.34 -4.89 6.16
C PRO A 31 11.82 -4.73 6.36
N PHE A 32 11.34 -3.49 6.49
CA PHE A 32 9.92 -3.19 6.64
C PHE A 32 9.16 -3.43 5.34
N LEU A 33 9.67 -2.95 4.20
CA LEU A 33 9.05 -3.21 2.89
C LEU A 33 8.99 -4.72 2.58
N GLY A 34 10.06 -5.44 2.87
CA GLY A 34 10.15 -6.88 2.71
C GLY A 34 9.19 -7.65 3.62
N TYR A 35 8.99 -7.21 4.86
CA TYR A 35 7.96 -7.76 5.75
C TYR A 35 6.56 -7.56 5.16
N LYS A 36 6.23 -6.34 4.70
CA LYS A 36 4.93 -6.03 4.12
C LYS A 36 4.67 -6.87 2.86
N THR A 37 5.65 -6.98 1.99
CA THR A 37 5.60 -7.83 0.78
C THR A 37 5.38 -9.33 1.08
N LYS A 38 5.75 -9.79 2.28
CA LYS A 38 5.49 -11.17 2.73
C LYS A 38 4.10 -11.36 3.34
N VAL A 39 3.52 -10.32 3.94
CA VAL A 39 2.29 -10.42 4.73
C VAL A 39 1.06 -10.01 3.93
N TYR A 40 1.21 -9.06 3.02
CA TYR A 40 0.16 -8.56 2.16
C TYR A 40 0.27 -9.15 0.77
N TYR A 41 -0.88 -9.21 0.10
CA TYR A 41 -1.03 -9.67 -1.26
C TYR A 41 -2.10 -8.83 -1.96
N LEU A 42 -1.89 -8.58 -3.25
CA LEU A 42 -2.87 -7.98 -4.15
C LEU A 42 -3.43 -9.13 -4.99
N GLU A 43 -4.75 -9.32 -4.96
CA GLU A 43 -5.37 -10.48 -5.59
C GLU A 43 -5.12 -10.50 -7.11
N GLY A 44 -4.58 -11.60 -7.62
CA GLY A 44 -4.25 -11.76 -9.05
C GLY A 44 -2.97 -11.04 -9.49
N SER A 45 -2.19 -10.54 -8.54
CA SER A 45 -0.96 -9.79 -8.77
C SER A 45 0.24 -10.53 -8.16
N ASP A 46 1.47 -10.09 -8.42
CA ASP A 46 2.68 -10.69 -7.85
C ASP A 46 3.16 -9.95 -6.58
N LYS A 47 4.22 -10.47 -5.95
CA LYS A 47 4.83 -9.79 -4.79
C LYS A 47 5.55 -8.50 -5.16
N GLY A 48 5.97 -8.36 -6.41
CA GLY A 48 6.58 -7.16 -6.95
C GLY A 48 5.62 -5.98 -6.89
N ASP A 49 4.33 -6.20 -7.18
CA ASP A 49 3.30 -5.16 -7.12
C ASP A 49 3.11 -4.61 -5.69
N VAL A 50 3.06 -5.50 -4.68
CA VAL A 50 2.99 -5.07 -3.27
C VAL A 50 4.24 -4.26 -2.90
N TYR A 51 5.41 -4.66 -3.38
CA TYR A 51 6.65 -3.93 -3.15
C TYR A 51 6.63 -2.55 -3.82
N GLN A 52 6.11 -2.44 -5.06
CA GLN A 52 5.93 -1.15 -5.75
C GLN A 52 4.98 -0.23 -4.97
N GLU A 53 3.83 -0.73 -4.51
CA GLU A 53 2.91 0.06 -3.67
C GLU A 53 3.57 0.53 -2.37
N CYS A 54 4.44 -0.29 -1.77
CA CYS A 54 5.24 0.12 -0.62
C CYS A 54 6.22 1.25 -0.96
N LEU A 55 6.91 1.16 -2.10
CA LEU A 55 7.83 2.19 -2.58
C LEU A 55 7.11 3.51 -2.87
N ILE A 56 5.95 3.46 -3.52
CA ILE A 56 5.11 4.64 -3.76
C ILE A 56 4.69 5.26 -2.41
N GLY A 57 4.41 4.44 -1.42
CA GLY A 57 4.04 4.88 -0.07
C GLY A 57 5.18 5.60 0.63
N LEU A 58 6.40 5.08 0.51
CA LEU A 58 7.61 5.70 1.01
C LEU A 58 7.91 7.02 0.27
N HIS A 59 7.75 7.05 -1.05
CA HIS A 59 7.92 8.27 -1.84
C HIS A 59 6.95 9.38 -1.42
N LYS A 60 5.66 9.04 -1.22
CA LYS A 60 4.67 9.96 -0.66
C LYS A 60 5.07 10.44 0.73
N ALA A 61 5.61 9.56 1.57
CA ALA A 61 6.11 9.95 2.89
C ALA A 61 7.25 10.97 2.80
N VAL A 62 8.24 10.76 1.92
CA VAL A 62 9.33 11.73 1.71
C VAL A 62 8.79 13.09 1.28
N ARG A 63 7.89 13.09 0.28
CA ARG A 63 7.27 14.32 -0.25
C ARG A 63 6.48 15.08 0.82
N ASP A 64 5.68 14.37 1.61
CA ASP A 64 4.70 14.96 2.54
C ASP A 64 5.27 15.17 3.96
N PHE A 65 6.49 14.69 4.25
CA PHE A 65 7.11 14.86 5.55
C PHE A 65 7.42 16.34 5.83
N ASP A 66 7.14 16.75 7.05
CA ASP A 66 7.32 18.12 7.54
C ASP A 66 8.31 18.09 8.71
N LEU A 67 9.48 18.67 8.47
CA LEU A 67 10.60 18.73 9.42
C LEU A 67 10.30 19.59 10.65
N SER A 68 9.26 20.44 10.61
CA SER A 68 8.84 21.24 11.76
C SER A 68 8.05 20.45 12.82
N LYS A 69 7.55 19.26 12.48
CA LYS A 69 6.74 18.43 13.36
C LYS A 69 7.61 17.59 14.30
N LYS A 70 7.09 17.31 15.51
CA LYS A 70 7.77 16.49 16.54
C LYS A 70 7.88 15.00 16.21
N CYS A 71 7.27 14.53 15.13
CA CYS A 71 7.28 13.11 14.76
C CYS A 71 8.51 12.80 13.89
N GLY A 72 9.29 11.78 14.28
CA GLY A 72 10.40 11.31 13.46
C GLY A 72 9.93 10.68 12.14
N PHE A 73 10.76 10.81 11.10
CA PHE A 73 10.44 10.31 9.75
C PHE A 73 10.07 8.83 9.74
N LYS A 74 10.77 7.99 10.52
CA LYS A 74 10.49 6.56 10.65
C LYS A 74 9.05 6.21 11.00
N THR A 75 8.47 6.88 11.99
CA THR A 75 7.09 6.61 12.38
C THR A 75 6.12 7.09 11.29
N PHE A 76 6.39 8.26 10.72
CA PHE A 76 5.59 8.83 9.65
C PHE A 76 5.60 7.97 8.39
N ALA A 77 6.78 7.55 7.93
CA ALA A 77 6.95 6.72 6.74
C ALA A 77 6.21 5.39 6.86
N ARG A 78 6.33 4.70 8.00
CA ARG A 78 5.61 3.44 8.24
C ARG A 78 4.10 3.62 8.16
N LEU A 79 3.58 4.70 8.74
CA LEU A 79 2.15 5.04 8.69
C LEU A 79 1.68 5.31 7.25
N CYS A 80 2.45 6.08 6.48
CA CYS A 80 2.15 6.41 5.10
C CYS A 80 2.15 5.18 4.20
N ILE A 81 3.16 4.31 4.33
CA ILE A 81 3.26 3.04 3.60
C ILE A 81 2.05 2.15 3.91
N ASP A 82 1.71 1.97 5.19
CA ASP A 82 0.58 1.12 5.59
C ASP A 82 -0.75 1.64 5.05
N ARG A 83 -0.99 2.95 5.16
CA ARG A 83 -2.21 3.58 4.62
C ARG A 83 -2.31 3.46 3.11
N HIS A 84 -1.21 3.65 2.40
CA HIS A 84 -1.21 3.53 0.95
C HIS A 84 -1.53 2.09 0.55
N LEU A 85 -0.85 1.11 1.13
CA LEU A 85 -1.05 -0.30 0.82
C LEU A 85 -2.49 -0.74 1.08
N VAL A 86 -3.07 -0.36 2.22
CA VAL A 86 -4.49 -0.62 2.53
C VAL A 86 -5.42 0.02 1.48
N SER A 87 -5.14 1.26 1.08
CA SER A 87 -5.95 1.95 0.09
C SER A 87 -5.87 1.30 -1.30
N SER A 88 -4.68 0.86 -1.70
CA SER A 88 -4.43 0.20 -2.98
C SER A 88 -5.11 -1.17 -3.05
N ILE A 89 -5.01 -1.98 -2.00
CA ILE A 89 -5.73 -3.27 -1.89
C ILE A 89 -7.25 -3.05 -1.97
N LYS A 90 -7.76 -2.04 -1.25
CA LYS A 90 -9.19 -1.69 -1.30
C LYS A 90 -9.64 -1.27 -2.71
N SER A 91 -8.80 -0.53 -3.44
CA SER A 91 -9.12 -0.15 -4.82
C SER A 91 -9.13 -1.36 -5.76
N ALA A 92 -8.11 -2.21 -5.71
CA ALA A 92 -8.04 -3.41 -6.54
C ALA A 92 -9.26 -4.32 -6.34
N ASN A 93 -9.67 -4.55 -5.09
CA ASN A 93 -10.85 -5.35 -4.79
C ASN A 93 -12.14 -4.69 -5.32
N ARG A 94 -12.30 -3.37 -5.16
CA ARG A 94 -13.46 -2.64 -5.71
C ARG A 94 -13.54 -2.74 -7.23
N ASP A 95 -12.41 -2.61 -7.93
CA ASP A 95 -12.41 -2.63 -9.39
C ASP A 95 -12.76 -4.02 -9.93
N LYS A 96 -12.28 -5.09 -9.27
CA LYS A 96 -12.72 -6.46 -9.57
C LYS A 96 -14.21 -6.66 -9.27
N HIS A 97 -14.72 -6.15 -8.15
CA HIS A 97 -16.16 -6.20 -7.87
C HIS A 97 -16.98 -5.40 -8.88
N LYS A 98 -16.50 -4.26 -9.36
CA LYS A 98 -17.18 -3.51 -10.43
C LYS A 98 -17.22 -4.31 -11.74
N ILE A 99 -16.11 -4.94 -12.13
CA ILE A 99 -16.04 -5.77 -13.34
C ILE A 99 -16.91 -7.02 -13.21
N LEU A 100 -16.85 -7.71 -12.07
CA LEU A 100 -17.67 -8.90 -11.80
C LEU A 100 -19.15 -8.56 -11.67
N ASN A 101 -19.49 -7.42 -11.07
CA ASN A 101 -20.87 -6.95 -11.03
C ASN A 101 -21.30 -6.52 -12.43
N TRP A 102 -20.44 -5.91 -13.25
CA TRP A 102 -20.77 -5.60 -14.64
C TRP A 102 -21.05 -6.87 -15.45
N SER A 103 -20.23 -7.92 -15.31
CA SER A 103 -20.45 -9.18 -16.03
C SER A 103 -21.65 -9.98 -15.53
N LYS A 104 -21.99 -9.87 -14.23
CA LYS A 104 -23.21 -10.46 -13.65
C LYS A 104 -24.48 -9.61 -13.89
N ASN A 105 -24.32 -8.34 -14.26
CA ASN A 105 -25.40 -7.46 -14.70
C ASN A 105 -25.35 -7.30 -16.22
N LEU A 106 -25.09 -8.37 -16.98
CA LEU A 106 -25.53 -8.39 -18.38
C LEU A 106 -27.05 -8.58 -18.32
N PRO A 107 -27.86 -7.53 -18.56
CA PRO A 107 -29.29 -7.74 -18.67
C PRO A 107 -29.49 -8.48 -19.98
N ASP A 108 -30.20 -9.61 -19.96
CA ASP A 108 -31.13 -9.78 -21.07
C ASP A 108 -32.00 -8.52 -21.03
N LEU A 109 -32.07 -7.80 -22.15
CA LEU A 109 -32.65 -6.46 -22.21
C LEU A 109 -33.99 -6.45 -21.46
N GLU A 110 -34.11 -5.53 -20.49
CA GLU A 110 -35.31 -5.19 -19.70
C GLU A 110 -35.40 -5.73 -18.26
N SER A 111 -35.43 -4.74 -17.34
CA SER A 111 -35.97 -4.78 -15.98
C SER A 111 -35.00 -4.92 -14.80
N CYS A 112 -35.02 -3.86 -13.99
CA CYS A 112 -34.30 -3.64 -12.75
C CYS A 112 -34.90 -4.38 -11.53
N TYR A 113 -34.14 -4.33 -10.42
CA TYR A 113 -34.42 -4.76 -9.03
C TYR A 113 -34.26 -6.28 -8.79
N LEU A 114 -33.46 -6.75 -7.82
CA LEU A 114 -33.53 -6.47 -6.38
C LEU A 114 -32.15 -6.57 -5.70
N ILE A 115 -31.97 -5.76 -4.65
CA ILE A 115 -30.88 -5.88 -3.67
C ILE A 115 -31.33 -6.93 -2.65
N ASP A 116 -30.45 -7.87 -2.28
CA ASP A 116 -30.46 -8.45 -0.93
C ASP A 116 -29.07 -8.36 -0.28
N HIS A 117 -29.13 -7.89 0.96
CA HIS A 117 -28.06 -7.75 1.93
C HIS A 117 -27.41 -9.10 2.26
N GLU A 118 -26.11 -9.04 2.62
CA GLU A 118 -25.48 -9.77 3.74
C GLU A 118 -24.12 -10.39 3.37
N ALA A 119 -23.12 -9.52 3.20
CA ALA A 119 -21.73 -9.87 3.46
C ALA A 119 -21.06 -8.62 4.02
N ASP A 120 -20.76 -8.66 5.31
CA ASP A 120 -20.05 -7.61 6.03
C ASP A 120 -18.77 -7.17 5.26
N PRO A 121 -18.71 -5.92 4.77
CA PRO A 121 -17.57 -5.42 4.01
C PRO A 121 -16.30 -5.24 4.87
N TYR A 122 -16.34 -5.51 6.18
CA TYR A 122 -15.19 -5.39 7.07
C TYR A 122 -14.20 -6.55 7.01
N ASN A 123 -14.46 -7.63 6.26
CA ASN A 123 -13.69 -8.87 6.45
C ASN A 123 -12.60 -9.23 5.43
N ILE A 124 -12.16 -8.34 4.54
CA ILE A 124 -11.03 -8.65 3.62
C ILE A 124 -9.83 -7.75 3.87
N LEU A 125 -9.28 -7.86 5.08
CA LEU A 125 -7.86 -7.62 5.31
C LEU A 125 -7.17 -8.97 5.06
N ILE A 126 -6.73 -9.26 3.84
CA ILE A 126 -6.05 -10.55 3.57
C ILE A 126 -4.61 -10.45 4.09
N THR A 127 -4.44 -10.69 5.38
CA THR A 127 -3.19 -11.19 5.94
C THR A 127 -3.09 -12.69 5.62
N ARG A 128 -1.87 -13.22 5.56
CA ARG A 128 -1.63 -14.67 5.38
C ARG A 128 -2.47 -15.56 6.31
N GLU A 129 -2.77 -15.11 7.53
CA GLU A 129 -3.65 -15.83 8.48
C GLU A 129 -5.06 -16.05 7.96
N LYS A 130 -5.60 -15.18 7.10
CA LYS A 130 -6.95 -15.37 6.52
C LYS A 130 -6.99 -16.37 5.36
N LEU A 131 -5.85 -16.66 4.72
CA LEU A 131 -5.77 -17.65 3.64
C LEU A 131 -5.73 -19.10 4.17
N SER A 132 -5.16 -19.34 5.35
CA SER A 132 -5.11 -20.70 5.93
C SER A 132 -6.45 -21.23 6.44
N ILE A 133 -7.49 -20.39 6.46
CA ILE A 133 -8.85 -20.74 6.88
C ILE A 133 -9.75 -21.00 5.64
N LEU A 134 -9.22 -20.78 4.44
CA LEU A 134 -9.94 -20.93 3.16
C LEU A 134 -9.39 -22.07 2.28
N SER A 135 -8.50 -22.93 2.81
CA SER A 135 -8.04 -24.18 2.18
C SER A 135 -8.56 -25.40 2.92
#